data_AF-A0A0U1DEE2-F1
#
_entry.id   AF-A0A0U1DEE2-F1
#
_cell.length_a   1.000
_cell.length_b   1.000
_cell.length_c   1.000
_cell.angle_alpha   90.00
_cell.angle_beta   90.00
_cell.angle_gamma   90.00
#
_symmetry.space_group_name_H-M   'P 1'
#
loop_
_entity.id
_entity.type
_entity.pdbx_description
1 polymer ?
#
loop_
_entity_poly.entity_id
_entity_poly.type
_entity_poly.pdbx_seq_one_letter_code
_entity_poly.pdbx_strand_id
1 'polypeptide(L)'
;MTALNDTLAGGLADQIVDGPGGYSGVDGDEKWAAEIRRLVDLRGATLLAHNYQLPAIQDVADHVGDSLALSRIAAEAPEDTIVFCGVHFMAETAKILSPDKTVLIPDQRAGCSLADSITADELRAWKDEHPGAVVVSYVNTTLR
;
A
#
# COMPACT_ATOMS: atom_id res chain seq x y z
N MET A 1 -25.96 22.97 6.94
CA MET A 1 -25.57 21.98 7.98
C MET A 1 -24.65 21.00 7.26
N THR A 2 -23.35 20.94 7.52
CA THR A 2 -22.68 21.20 8.80
C THR A 2 -21.24 21.66 8.56
N ALA A 3 -20.92 22.84 9.10
CA ALA A 3 -19.58 23.39 9.22
C ALA A 3 -18.81 22.68 10.34
N LEU A 4 -18.45 21.41 10.13
CA LEU A 4 -17.60 20.62 11.05
C LEU A 4 -16.28 20.16 10.42
N ASN A 5 -16.02 20.42 9.13
CA ASN A 5 -15.00 19.65 8.38
C ASN A 5 -13.66 20.34 8.09
N ASP A 6 -13.44 21.60 8.47
CA ASP A 6 -12.12 22.25 8.25
C ASP A 6 -11.18 22.13 9.47
N THR A 7 -11.69 21.77 10.64
CA THR A 7 -10.89 21.76 11.88
C THR A 7 -10.12 20.45 12.11
N LEU A 8 -10.55 19.34 11.48
CA LEU A 8 -9.91 18.02 11.69
C LEU A 8 -8.64 17.84 10.86
N ALA A 9 -8.61 18.38 9.64
CA ALA A 9 -7.49 18.24 8.71
C ALA A 9 -6.20 18.88 9.23
N GLY A 10 -6.29 20.03 9.92
CA GLY A 10 -5.12 20.69 10.51
C GLY A 10 -4.60 19.95 11.74
N GLY A 11 -5.47 19.64 12.70
CA GLY A 11 -5.03 19.19 14.02
C GLY A 11 -4.35 17.83 14.07
N LEU A 12 -4.77 16.85 13.26
CA LEU A 12 -4.16 15.50 13.26
C LEU A 12 -2.85 15.47 12.45
N ALA A 13 -2.82 16.12 11.29
CA ALA A 13 -1.62 16.15 10.45
C ALA A 13 -0.46 16.86 11.14
N ASP A 14 -0.74 17.92 11.91
CA ASP A 14 0.27 18.67 12.68
C ASP A 14 0.94 17.85 13.79
N GLN A 15 0.33 16.73 14.19
CA GLN A 15 0.87 15.81 15.20
C GLN A 15 1.77 14.72 14.59
N ILE A 16 1.75 14.55 13.26
CA ILE A 16 2.53 13.51 12.60
C ILE A 16 4.02 13.86 12.68
N VAL A 17 4.78 12.93 13.24
CA VAL A 17 6.25 12.99 13.32
C VAL A 17 6.83 11.97 12.36
N ASP A 18 7.58 12.44 11.36
CA ASP A 18 8.38 11.59 10.49
C ASP A 18 9.76 11.35 11.12
N GLY A 19 9.98 10.13 11.62
CA GLY A 19 11.21 9.73 12.28
C GLY A 19 11.93 8.60 11.53
N PRO A 20 13.14 8.21 11.97
CA PRO A 20 13.93 7.16 11.32
C PRO A 20 13.25 5.78 11.32
N GLY A 21 12.29 5.54 12.23
CA GLY A 21 11.52 4.30 12.33
C GLY A 21 10.15 4.33 11.64
N GLY A 22 9.80 5.40 10.91
CA GLY A 22 8.47 5.57 10.33
C GLY A 22 7.73 6.81 10.85
N TYR A 23 6.45 6.90 10.48
CA TYR A 23 5.54 7.93 10.97
C TYR A 23 4.98 7.59 12.36
N SER A 24 4.88 8.59 13.23
CA SER A 24 4.38 8.46 14.61
C SER A 24 3.64 9.73 15.05
N GLY A 25 3.18 9.80 16.30
CA GLY A 25 2.55 11.00 16.88
C GLY A 25 1.03 11.06 16.72
N VAL A 26 0.43 10.09 16.04
CA VAL A 26 -1.03 9.93 15.93
C VAL A 26 -1.40 8.50 16.27
N ASP A 27 -2.34 8.34 17.21
CA ASP A 27 -2.90 7.05 17.58
C ASP A 27 -4.07 6.68 16.66
N GLY A 28 -4.27 5.38 16.43
CA GLY A 28 -5.40 4.84 15.65
C GLY A 28 -6.72 4.85 16.42
N ASP A 29 -7.12 6.02 16.92
CA ASP A 29 -8.36 6.22 17.68
C ASP A 29 -9.56 6.53 16.77
N GLU A 30 -10.75 6.72 17.36
CA GLU A 30 -11.98 7.03 16.62
C GLU A 30 -11.88 8.31 15.79
N LYS A 31 -11.12 9.30 16.27
CA LYS A 31 -10.96 10.59 15.59
C LYS A 31 -10.07 10.42 14.35
N TRP A 32 -8.97 9.68 14.48
CA TRP A 32 -8.12 9.30 13.36
C TRP A 32 -8.90 8.48 12.34
N ALA A 33 -9.64 7.47 12.79
CA ALA A 33 -10.43 6.61 11.91
C ALA A 33 -11.47 7.41 11.11
N ALA A 34 -12.20 8.32 11.77
CA ALA A 34 -13.15 9.20 11.12
C ALA A 34 -12.49 10.12 10.07
N GLU A 35 -11.29 10.64 10.37
CA GLU A 35 -10.56 11.49 9.43
C GLU A 35 -10.05 10.71 8.21
N ILE A 36 -9.52 9.49 8.40
CA ILE A 36 -9.12 8.62 7.29
C ILE A 36 -10.32 8.33 6.39
N ARG A 37 -11.46 7.91 6.95
CA ARG A 37 -12.67 7.64 6.16
C ARG A 37 -13.14 8.88 5.39
N ARG A 38 -13.16 10.04 6.06
CA ARG A 38 -13.50 11.31 5.40
C ARG A 38 -12.59 11.62 4.21
N LEU A 39 -11.28 11.38 4.34
CA LEU A 39 -10.31 11.62 3.28
C LEU A 39 -10.44 10.61 2.13
N VAL A 40 -10.67 9.34 2.43
CA VAL A 40 -10.94 8.28 1.44
C VAL A 40 -12.15 8.64 0.60
N ASP A 41 -13.26 9.02 1.25
CA ASP A 41 -14.50 9.42 0.56
C ASP A 41 -14.30 10.71 -0.26
N LEU A 42 -13.62 11.72 0.31
CA LEU A 42 -13.34 12.99 -0.38
C LEU A 42 -12.47 12.82 -1.62
N ARG A 43 -11.58 11.82 -1.61
CA ARG A 43 -10.70 11.50 -2.74
C ARG A 43 -11.31 10.50 -3.71
N GLY A 44 -12.47 9.93 -3.41
CA GLY A 44 -13.06 8.84 -4.18
C GLY A 44 -12.05 7.70 -4.34
N ALA A 45 -11.44 7.29 -3.23
CA ALA A 45 -10.39 6.28 -3.20
C ALA A 45 -10.88 4.97 -2.55
N THR A 46 -10.22 3.87 -2.86
CA THR A 46 -10.34 2.62 -2.09
C THR A 46 -9.11 2.43 -1.21
N LEU A 47 -9.31 2.09 0.07
CA LEU A 47 -8.25 1.75 1.01
C LEU A 47 -8.14 0.23 1.15
N LEU A 48 -6.97 -0.30 0.79
CA LEU A 48 -6.64 -1.72 0.85
C LEU A 48 -5.62 -1.95 1.96
N ALA A 49 -5.84 -2.93 2.84
CA ALA A 49 -4.91 -3.26 3.91
C ALA A 49 -4.48 -4.73 3.84
N HIS A 50 -3.17 -4.97 3.86
CA HIS A 50 -2.67 -6.33 3.99
C HIS A 50 -2.98 -6.90 5.39
N ASN A 51 -3.15 -8.22 5.50
CA ASN A 51 -3.42 -8.93 6.77
C ASN A 51 -2.41 -8.67 7.91
N TYR A 52 -1.23 -8.13 7.60
CA TYR A 52 -0.19 -7.81 8.59
C TYR A 52 -0.18 -6.35 9.04
N GLN A 53 -1.12 -5.53 8.57
CA GLN A 53 -1.27 -4.15 9.03
C GLN A 53 -1.73 -4.09 10.48
N LEU A 54 -1.50 -2.95 11.13
CA LEU A 54 -2.02 -2.69 12.47
C LEU A 54 -3.55 -2.79 12.50
N PRO A 55 -4.18 -3.26 13.59
CA PRO A 55 -5.63 -3.43 13.67
C PRO A 55 -6.41 -2.17 13.27
N ALA A 56 -6.01 -1.00 13.75
CA ALA A 56 -6.66 0.27 13.40
C ALA A 56 -6.67 0.56 11.88
N ILE A 57 -5.62 0.15 11.15
CA ILE A 57 -5.57 0.30 9.68
C ILE A 57 -6.51 -0.69 9.00
N GLN A 58 -6.61 -1.91 9.54
CA GLN A 58 -7.55 -2.91 9.03
C GLN A 58 -9.01 -2.47 9.24
N ASP A 59 -9.31 -1.87 10.40
CA ASP A 59 -10.67 -1.42 10.76
C ASP A 59 -11.21 -0.31 9.85
N VAL A 60 -10.33 0.50 9.23
CA VAL A 60 -10.73 1.59 8.31
C VAL A 60 -10.65 1.22 6.83
N ALA A 61 -10.10 0.04 6.51
CA ALA A 61 -9.94 -0.42 5.14
C ALA A 61 -11.26 -0.87 4.52
N ASP A 62 -11.43 -0.61 3.23
CA ASP A 62 -12.55 -1.15 2.46
C ASP A 62 -12.38 -2.66 2.25
N HIS A 63 -11.13 -3.11 2.10
CA HIS A 63 -10.78 -4.52 1.96
C HIS A 63 -9.51 -4.88 2.73
N VAL A 64 -9.55 -6.04 3.39
CA VAL A 64 -8.40 -6.66 4.07
C VAL A 64 -8.13 -8.02 3.43
N GLY A 65 -6.86 -8.31 3.12
CA GLY A 65 -6.53 -9.57 2.44
C GLY A 65 -5.05 -9.83 2.20
N ASP A 66 -4.77 -10.85 1.38
CA ASP A 66 -3.42 -11.20 0.92
C ASP A 66 -2.98 -10.36 -0.29
N SER A 67 -1.70 -10.46 -0.64
CA SER A 67 -1.05 -9.64 -1.67
C SER A 67 -1.73 -9.69 -3.05
N LEU A 68 -2.01 -10.89 -3.55
CA LEU A 68 -2.51 -11.07 -4.92
C LEU A 68 -4.01 -10.78 -4.98
N ALA A 69 -4.76 -11.19 -3.96
CA ALA A 69 -6.19 -10.88 -3.86
C ALA A 69 -6.42 -9.37 -3.84
N LEU A 70 -5.66 -8.63 -3.01
CA LEU A 70 -5.77 -7.17 -2.94
C LEU A 70 -5.38 -6.49 -4.26
N SER A 71 -4.36 -6.99 -4.95
CA SER A 71 -3.96 -6.43 -6.25
C SER A 71 -5.02 -6.63 -7.33
N ARG A 72 -5.78 -7.74 -7.29
CA ARG A 72 -6.94 -7.98 -8.18
C ARG A 72 -8.11 -7.07 -7.82
N ILE A 73 -8.41 -6.91 -6.53
CA ILE A 73 -9.42 -5.97 -6.06
C ILE A 73 -9.09 -4.55 -6.52
N ALA A 74 -7.83 -4.12 -6.42
CA ALA A 74 -7.40 -2.80 -6.91
C ALA A 74 -7.70 -2.57 -8.41
N ALA A 75 -7.59 -3.62 -9.23
CA ALA A 75 -7.87 -3.54 -10.66
C ALA A 75 -9.37 -3.48 -10.98
N GLU A 76 -10.19 -4.16 -10.17
CA GLU A 76 -11.65 -4.24 -10.33
C GLU A 76 -12.40 -3.10 -9.63
N ALA A 77 -11.76 -2.42 -8.67
CA ALA A 77 -12.35 -1.32 -7.93
C ALA A 77 -12.85 -0.20 -8.87
N PRO A 78 -14.05 0.36 -8.66
CA PRO A 78 -14.56 1.45 -9.47
C PRO A 78 -13.79 2.77 -9.28
N GLU A 79 -13.11 2.95 -8.14
CA GLU A 79 -12.35 4.14 -7.79
C GLU A 79 -11.06 4.28 -8.60
N ASP A 80 -10.73 5.50 -9.04
CA ASP A 80 -9.48 5.77 -9.79
C ASP A 80 -8.25 5.90 -8.90
N THR A 81 -8.44 6.00 -7.58
CA THR A 81 -7.36 6.11 -6.60
C THR A 81 -7.38 4.94 -5.63
N ILE A 82 -6.22 4.30 -5.44
CA ILE A 82 -6.02 3.19 -4.51
C ILE A 82 -5.02 3.64 -3.44
N VAL A 83 -5.37 3.52 -2.17
CA VAL A 83 -4.44 3.64 -1.04
C VAL A 83 -4.08 2.24 -0.59
N PHE A 84 -2.86 1.80 -0.89
CA PHE A 84 -2.39 0.45 -0.60
C PHE A 84 -1.55 0.43 0.68
N CYS A 85 -2.17 0.07 1.80
CA CYS A 85 -1.52 -0.17 3.09
C CYS A 85 -0.84 -1.54 3.08
N GLY A 86 0.35 -1.60 2.48
CA GLY A 86 1.18 -2.78 2.33
C GLY A 86 2.65 -2.41 2.14
N VAL A 87 3.40 -3.26 1.43
CA VAL A 87 4.79 -3.02 1.04
C VAL A 87 4.90 -2.75 -0.46
N HIS A 88 6.03 -2.18 -0.90
CA HIS A 88 6.24 -1.70 -2.28
C HIS A 88 5.80 -2.66 -3.38
N PHE A 89 6.27 -3.91 -3.38
CA PHE A 89 5.95 -4.85 -4.46
C PHE A 89 4.43 -5.09 -4.61
N MET A 90 3.66 -4.96 -3.51
CA MET A 90 2.21 -5.12 -3.56
C MET A 90 1.54 -3.93 -4.25
N ALA A 91 1.95 -2.71 -3.90
CA ALA A 91 1.45 -1.49 -4.54
C ALA A 91 1.86 -1.44 -6.03
N GLU A 92 3.10 -1.86 -6.33
CA GLU A 92 3.62 -2.05 -7.67
C GLU A 92 2.79 -3.07 -8.49
N THR A 93 2.47 -4.22 -7.89
CA THR A 93 1.62 -5.24 -8.53
C THR A 93 0.22 -4.69 -8.80
N ALA A 94 -0.37 -3.97 -7.84
CA ALA A 94 -1.66 -3.30 -8.04
C ALA A 94 -1.59 -2.31 -9.22
N LYS A 95 -0.52 -1.51 -9.32
CA LYS A 95 -0.31 -0.56 -10.42
C LYS A 95 -0.13 -1.25 -11.79
N ILE A 96 0.52 -2.41 -11.84
CA ILE A 96 0.59 -3.22 -13.08
C ILE A 96 -0.81 -3.64 -13.54
N LEU A 97 -1.63 -4.14 -12.61
CA LEU A 97 -2.96 -4.64 -12.95
C LEU A 97 -3.96 -3.49 -13.19
N SER A 98 -3.65 -2.29 -12.73
CA SER A 98 -4.47 -1.07 -12.88
C SER A 98 -3.66 0.10 -13.46
N PRO A 99 -3.18 -0.01 -14.71
CA PRO A 99 -2.21 0.94 -15.29
C PRO A 99 -2.73 2.37 -15.33
N ASP A 100 -4.05 2.57 -15.44
CA ASP A 100 -4.67 3.89 -15.53
C ASP A 100 -5.02 4.50 -14.16
N LYS A 101 -4.99 3.71 -13.08
CA LYS A 101 -5.35 4.16 -11.72
C LYS A 101 -4.16 4.77 -10.98
N THR A 102 -4.42 5.67 -10.05
CA THR A 102 -3.41 6.20 -9.14
C THR A 102 -3.26 5.26 -7.95
N VAL A 103 -2.05 4.76 -7.68
CA VAL A 103 -1.76 3.92 -6.52
C VAL A 103 -0.84 4.67 -5.56
N LEU A 104 -1.28 4.82 -4.32
CA LEU A 104 -0.57 5.50 -3.25
C LEU A 104 -0.12 4.48 -2.20
N ILE A 105 1.13 4.59 -1.77
CA ILE A 105 1.66 3.85 -0.61
C ILE A 105 1.90 4.85 0.53
N PRO A 106 1.36 4.64 1.74
CA PRO A 106 1.49 5.61 2.83
C PRO A 106 2.92 5.86 3.30
N ASP A 107 3.80 4.85 3.23
CA ASP A 107 5.21 4.98 3.60
C ASP A 107 6.11 4.39 2.52
N GLN A 108 6.91 5.24 1.87
CA GLN A 108 7.90 4.82 0.87
C GLN A 108 9.08 4.03 1.46
N ARG A 109 9.17 3.85 2.78
CA ARG A 109 10.15 2.98 3.43
C ARG A 109 9.64 1.55 3.63
N ALA A 110 8.37 1.27 3.29
CA ALA A 110 7.76 -0.04 3.44
C ALA A 110 8.29 -1.06 2.41
N GLY A 111 9.51 -1.54 2.62
CA GLY A 111 10.18 -2.54 1.80
C GLY A 111 9.91 -3.99 2.21
N CYS A 112 10.48 -4.94 1.45
CA CYS A 112 10.45 -6.36 1.78
C CYS A 112 11.84 -6.96 1.55
N SER A 113 12.53 -7.31 2.63
CA SER A 113 13.88 -7.89 2.56
C SER A 113 13.96 -9.16 1.71
N LEU A 114 12.87 -9.92 1.63
CA LEU A 114 12.80 -11.10 0.76
C LEU A 114 12.74 -10.71 -0.72
N ALA A 115 12.01 -9.64 -1.07
CA ALA A 115 11.95 -9.16 -2.44
C ALA A 115 13.29 -8.59 -2.91
N ASP A 116 14.05 -7.99 -1.98
CA ASP A 116 15.39 -7.45 -2.25
C ASP A 116 16.50 -8.53 -2.24
N SER A 117 16.15 -9.81 -2.15
CA SER A 117 17.12 -10.91 -2.00
C SER A 117 17.80 -11.37 -3.30
N ILE A 118 17.29 -10.94 -4.46
CA ILE A 118 17.85 -11.25 -5.77
C ILE A 118 17.75 -10.04 -6.69
N THR A 119 18.79 -9.82 -7.48
CA THR A 119 18.84 -8.78 -8.51
C THR A 119 18.60 -9.34 -9.91
N ALA A 120 18.21 -8.47 -10.85
CA ALA A 120 18.05 -8.86 -12.24
C ALA A 120 19.35 -9.41 -12.88
N ASP A 121 20.51 -8.89 -12.48
CA ASP A 121 21.80 -9.35 -12.98
C ASP A 121 22.17 -10.74 -12.45
N GLU A 122 21.92 -11.00 -11.16
CA GLU A 122 22.09 -12.34 -10.58
C GLU A 122 21.16 -13.36 -11.25
N LEU A 123 19.91 -12.97 -11.53
CA LEU A 123 18.98 -13.85 -12.25
C LEU A 123 19.45 -14.12 -13.69
N ARG A 124 20.02 -13.12 -14.39
CA ARG A 124 20.58 -13.32 -15.74
C ARG A 124 21.75 -14.29 -15.71
N ALA A 125 22.69 -14.10 -14.79
CA ALA A 125 23.82 -15.00 -14.62
C ALA A 125 23.34 -16.44 -14.34
N TRP A 126 22.35 -16.59 -13.46
CA TRP A 126 21.79 -17.91 -13.14
C TRP A 126 21.12 -18.58 -14.35
N LYS A 127 20.46 -17.81 -15.22
CA LYS A 127 19.86 -18.32 -16.47
C LYS A 127 20.92 -18.77 -17.49
N ASP A 128 22.04 -18.07 -17.57
CA ASP A 128 23.15 -18.43 -18.47
C ASP A 128 23.78 -19.78 -18.05
N GLU A 129 23.82 -20.06 -16.75
CA GLU A 129 24.26 -21.36 -16.20
C GLU A 129 23.24 -22.49 -16.41
N HIS A 130 21.95 -22.16 -16.58
CA HIS A 130 20.84 -23.12 -16.68
C HIS A 130 20.00 -22.93 -17.95
N PRO A 131 20.59 -23.13 -19.15
CA PRO A 131 19.88 -22.93 -20.41
C PRO A 131 18.69 -23.89 -20.53
N GLY A 132 17.49 -23.33 -20.70
CA GLY A 132 16.23 -24.07 -20.82
C GLY A 132 15.41 -24.17 -19.53
N ALA A 133 15.92 -23.67 -18.39
CA ALA A 133 15.14 -23.56 -17.17
C ALA A 133 14.03 -22.50 -17.27
N VAL A 134 12.87 -22.77 -16.66
CA VAL A 134 11.77 -21.80 -16.52
C VAL A 134 11.99 -20.99 -15.25
N VAL A 135 11.85 -19.67 -15.36
CA VAL A 135 11.87 -18.78 -14.20
C VAL A 135 10.47 -18.67 -13.62
N VAL A 136 10.32 -19.07 -12.36
CA VAL A 136 9.10 -18.87 -11.57
C VAL A 136 9.48 -17.99 -10.38
N SER A 137 8.89 -16.80 -10.33
CA SER A 137 9.11 -15.85 -9.25
C SER A 137 7.89 -15.82 -8.34
N TYR A 138 8.14 -15.74 -7.03
CA TYR A 138 7.10 -15.52 -6.04
C TYR A 138 6.70 -14.04 -6.01
N VAL A 139 5.45 -13.75 -5.62
CA VAL A 139 4.88 -12.38 -5.66
C VAL A 139 5.72 -11.35 -4.89
N ASN A 140 6.45 -11.78 -3.86
CA ASN A 140 7.43 -10.95 -3.15
C ASN A 140 8.72 -10.81 -3.98
N THR A 141 8.65 -10.21 -5.16
CA THR A 141 9.78 -9.89 -6.04
C THR A 141 9.61 -8.48 -6.57
N THR A 142 10.71 -7.75 -6.73
CA THR A 142 10.68 -6.36 -7.20
C THR A 142 10.36 -6.25 -8.68
N LEU A 143 9.81 -5.10 -9.10
CA LEU A 143 9.64 -4.77 -10.52
C LEU A 143 10.84 -4.06 -11.15
N ARG A 144 11.75 -3.55 -10.32
CA ARG A 144 12.96 -2.81 -10.71
C ARG A 144 14.15 -3.73 -10.98
#